data_AF-A0A937PKE7-F1
#
_entry.id   AF-A0A937PKE7-F1
#
_cell.length_a   1.000
_cell.length_b   1.000
_cell.length_c   1.000
_cell.angle_alpha   90.00
_cell.angle_beta   90.00
_cell.angle_gamma   90.00
#
_symmetry.space_group_name_H-M   'P 1'
#
loop_
_entity.id
_entity.type
_entity.pdbx_description
1 polymer ?
#
loop_
_entity_poly.entity_id
_entity_poly.type
_entity_poly.pdbx_seq_one_letter_code
_entity_poly.pdbx_strand_id
1 'polypeptide(L)' 'MDKGLEIKELAKLIGATSDSVINWEIRGISPRKKHLEKLKLLLSS' A
#
# COMPACT_ATOMS: atom_id res chain seq x y z
N MET A 1 0.10 7.79 11.95
CA MET A 1 1.27 8.53 11.44
C MET A 1 1.28 8.38 9.94
N ASP A 2 1.03 9.47 9.22
CA ASP A 2 1.22 9.53 7.78
C ASP A 2 2.72 9.50 7.48
N LYS A 3 3.20 8.46 6.81
CA LYS A 3 4.64 8.30 6.50
C LYS A 3 5.11 9.19 5.32
N GLY A 4 4.22 9.99 4.74
CA GLY A 4 4.53 10.87 3.59
C GLY A 4 5.06 10.13 2.37
N LEU A 5 4.78 8.83 2.26
CA LEU A 5 5.30 7.98 1.18
C LEU A 5 4.56 8.29 -0.12
N GLU A 6 5.32 8.51 -1.19
CA GLU A 6 4.75 8.53 -2.53
C GLU A 6 4.23 7.13 -2.92
N ILE A 7 3.20 7.10 -3.76
CA ILE A 7 2.56 5.86 -4.25
C ILE A 7 3.61 4.86 -4.80
N LYS A 8 4.63 5.36 -5.51
CA LYS A 8 5.70 4.53 -6.10
C LYS A 8 6.57 3.88 -5.02
N GLU A 9 6.91 4.61 -3.97
CA GLU A 9 7.73 4.11 -2.87
C GLU A 9 6.95 3.08 -2.05
N LEU A 10 5.68 3.37 -1.74
CA LEU A 10 4.81 2.41 -1.07
C LEU A 10 4.66 1.12 -1.88
N ALA A 11 4.39 1.24 -3.19
CA ALA A 11 4.28 0.10 -4.09
C ALA A 11 5.55 -0.76 -4.07
N LYS A 12 6.74 -0.13 -4.13
CA LYS A 12 8.03 -0.82 -4.07
C LYS A 12 8.25 -1.53 -2.73
N LEU A 13 7.93 -0.88 -1.62
CA LEU A 13 8.09 -1.44 -0.27
C LEU A 13 7.23 -2.68 -0.04
N ILE A 14 5.98 -2.66 -0.50
CA ILE A 14 5.06 -3.79 -0.30
C ILE A 14 5.10 -4.80 -1.46
N GLY A 15 5.84 -4.52 -2.53
CA GLY A 15 5.90 -5.34 -3.75
C GLY A 15 4.58 -5.36 -4.52
N ALA A 16 3.86 -4.24 -4.54
CA ALA A 16 2.69 -4.02 -5.37
C ALA A 16 3.04 -3.12 -6.56
N THR A 17 2.09 -2.97 -7.50
CA THR A 17 2.20 -1.96 -8.57
C THR A 17 1.59 -0.65 -8.11
N SER A 18 2.07 0.47 -8.66
CA SER A 18 1.49 1.80 -8.40
C SER A 18 -0.01 1.82 -8.71
N ASP A 19 -0.45 1.18 -9.80
CA ASP A 19 -1.86 1.02 -10.14
C ASP A 19 -2.66 0.27 -9.07
N SER A 20 -2.06 -0.73 -8.42
CA SER A 20 -2.73 -1.44 -7.33
C SER A 20 -2.96 -0.52 -6.14
N VAL A 21 -1.96 0.28 -5.78
CA VAL A 21 -2.06 1.27 -4.69
C VAL A 21 -3.10 2.34 -5.02
N ILE A 22 -3.08 2.87 -6.25
CA ILE A 22 -4.09 3.83 -6.76
C ILE A 22 -5.49 3.23 -6.70
N ASN A 23 -5.65 1.96 -7.07
CA ASN A 23 -6.95 1.28 -6.99
C ASN A 23 -7.46 1.17 -5.54
N TRP A 24 -6.56 1.03 -4.57
CA TRP A 24 -6.95 0.96 -3.16
C TRP A 24 -7.33 2.34 -2.60
N GLU A 25 -6.54 3.36 -2.90
CA GLU A 25 -6.73 4.73 -2.40
C GLU A 25 -7.86 5.46 -3.12
N ILE A 26 -7.87 5.43 -4.45
CA ILE A 26 -8.80 6.22 -5.27
C ILE A 26 -10.08 5.45 -5.57
N ARG A 27 -9.96 4.17 -5.94
CA ARG A 27 -11.13 3.35 -6.35
C ARG A 27 -11.77 2.59 -5.20
N GLY A 28 -11.23 2.67 -3.98
CA GLY A 28 -11.74 1.95 -2.81
C GLY A 28 -11.67 0.42 -2.94
N ILE A 29 -10.81 -0.10 -3.82
CA ILE A 29 -10.66 -1.54 -4.01
C ILE A 29 -9.87 -2.09 -2.82
N SER A 30 -10.39 -3.12 -2.14
CA SER A 30 -9.65 -3.69 -1.01
C SER A 30 -8.39 -4.45 -1.48
N PRO A 31 -7.23 -4.24 -0.83
CA PRO A 31 -6.05 -5.04 -1.10
C PRO A 31 -6.27 -6.51 -0.74
N ARG A 32 -5.59 -7.40 -1.47
CA ARG A 32 -5.54 -8.82 -1.11
C ARG A 32 -4.81 -8.98 0.24
N LYS A 33 -5.16 -10.05 0.98
CA LYS A 33 -4.61 -10.38 2.31
C LYS A 33 -3.09 -10.19 2.41
N LYS A 34 -2.33 -10.70 1.42
CA LYS A 34 -0.86 -10.55 1.36
C LYS A 34 -0.35 -9.11 1.40
N HIS A 35 -1.03 -8.17 0.75
CA HIS A 35 -0.63 -6.77 0.74
C HIS A 35 -1.11 -6.07 2.01
N LEU A 36 -2.27 -6.47 2.53
CA LEU A 36 -2.84 -5.95 3.77
C LEU A 36 -1.95 -6.29 4.97
N GLU A 37 -1.39 -7.50 5.02
CA GLU A 37 -0.40 -7.89 6.05
C GLU A 37 0.89 -7.07 5.96
N LYS A 38 1.39 -6.82 4.74
CA LYS A 38 2.57 -5.95 4.54
C LYS A 38 2.30 -4.50 4.92
N LEU A 39 1.12 -3.97 4.57
CA LEU A 39 0.71 -2.62 4.96
C LEU A 39 0.62 -2.50 6.49
N LYS A 40 0.05 -3.50 7.17
CA LYS A 40 0.02 -3.55 8.64
C LYS A 40 1.43 -3.56 9.22
N LEU A 41 2.32 -4.40 8.72
CA LEU A 41 3.72 -4.43 9.17
C LEU A 41 4.40 -3.07 8.99
N LEU A 42 4.18 -2.42 7.84
CA LEU A 42 4.76 -1.13 7.52
C LEU A 42 4.21 0.01 8.39
N LEU A 43 2.95 -0.05 8.81
CA LEU A 43 2.32 0.96 9.67
C LEU A 43 2.54 0.72 11.17
N SER A 44 2.77 -0.53 11.57
CA SER A 44 3.09 -0.90 12.96
C SER A 44 4.56 -0.68 13.35
N SER A 45 5.40 -0.27 12.39
CA SER A 45 6.85 -0.10 12.56
C SER A 45 7.30 1.35 12.55
#